data_AF-A0A5C2RSS2-F1
#
_entry.id   AF-A0A5C2RSS2-F1
#
_cell.length_a   1.000
_cell.length_b   1.000
_cell.length_c   1.000
_cell.angle_alpha   90.00
_cell.angle_beta   90.00
_cell.angle_gamma   90.00
#
_symmetry.space_group_name_H-M   'P 1'
#
loop_
_entity.id
_entity.type
_entity.pdbx_description
1 polymer ?
#
loop_
_entity_poly.entity_id
_entity_poly.type
_entity_poly.pdbx_seq_one_letter_code
_entity_poly.pdbx_strand_id
1 'polypeptide(L)'
;MASSSKPPPEERAAEIVNSLPSSPGLVTKTGSVILGTGLLATAISQELYVVNEESVIAAGFFILISFIYKAVKEPYRDWAEGHIKRVRDILNASRTEHTQVVKERIESVEQMKDVVAVTEGLFALSKETAQLESEAFVQRQKVALASEVKAVLDSWVRFEQQAKESEQADLVKTVVENVLKGLSSEKTQKDILASAVAEIEQLVKNKAI
;
A
#
# COMPACT_ATOMS: atom_id res chain seq x y z
N MET A 1 -39.36 -36.48 32.59
CA MET A 1 -40.40 -35.93 33.49
C MET A 1 -40.26 -34.42 33.48
N ALA A 2 -41.12 -33.72 32.73
CA ALA A 2 -41.07 -32.26 32.61
C ALA A 2 -42.21 -31.68 33.44
N SER A 3 -41.85 -31.05 34.56
CA SER A 3 -42.77 -30.28 35.40
C SER A 3 -43.34 -29.12 34.58
N SER A 4 -44.62 -29.22 34.23
CA SER A 4 -45.42 -28.14 33.66
C SER A 4 -45.66 -27.09 34.75
N SER A 5 -44.73 -26.15 34.96
CA SER A 5 -44.99 -24.98 35.81
C SER A 5 -45.91 -24.00 35.07
N LYS A 6 -47.21 -24.25 35.14
CA LYS A 6 -48.22 -23.25 34.78
C LYS A 6 -48.00 -22.04 35.72
N PRO A 7 -47.79 -20.80 35.22
CA PRO A 7 -47.67 -19.64 36.09
C PRO A 7 -48.85 -19.55 37.07
N PRO A 8 -48.62 -18.99 38.26
CA PRO A 8 -49.65 -18.81 39.27
C PRO A 8 -50.87 -18.08 38.66
N PRO A 9 -52.09 -18.41 39.11
CA PRO A 9 -53.32 -17.94 38.49
C PRO A 9 -53.44 -16.41 38.47
N GLU A 10 -52.84 -15.74 39.45
CA GLU A 10 -52.80 -14.27 39.56
C GLU A 10 -51.98 -13.63 38.42
N GLU A 11 -50.82 -14.19 38.10
CA GLU A 11 -49.97 -13.69 37.00
C GLU A 11 -50.64 -13.90 35.64
N ARG A 12 -51.32 -15.04 35.45
CA ARG A 12 -52.11 -15.30 34.22
C ARG A 12 -53.29 -14.35 34.08
N ALA A 13 -53.99 -14.09 35.17
CA ALA A 13 -55.11 -13.14 35.16
C ALA A 13 -54.63 -11.72 34.82
N ALA A 14 -53.50 -11.31 35.39
CA ALA A 14 -52.87 -10.03 35.06
C ALA A 14 -52.44 -9.98 33.57
N GLU A 15 -51.87 -11.05 33.03
CA GLU A 15 -51.48 -11.14 31.61
C GLU A 15 -52.69 -11.00 30.67
N ILE A 16 -53.81 -11.68 30.99
CA ILE A 16 -55.06 -11.58 30.23
C ILE A 16 -55.60 -10.15 30.27
N VAL A 17 -55.70 -9.54 31.45
CA VAL A 17 -56.17 -8.14 31.58
C VAL A 17 -55.26 -7.18 30.82
N ASN A 18 -53.95 -7.42 30.81
CA ASN A 18 -52.99 -6.59 30.10
C ASN A 18 -53.07 -6.73 28.57
N SER A 19 -53.46 -7.90 28.05
CA SER A 19 -53.65 -8.14 26.61
C SER A 19 -54.91 -7.49 26.01
N LEU A 20 -55.83 -7.00 26.85
CA LEU A 20 -57.09 -6.43 26.39
C LEU A 20 -56.91 -5.03 25.78
N PRO A 21 -57.72 -4.68 24.77
CA PRO A 21 -57.61 -3.41 24.08
C PRO A 21 -57.90 -2.25 25.03
N SER A 22 -57.03 -1.25 24.99
CA SER A 22 -57.20 0.01 25.71
C SER A 22 -57.02 1.16 24.75
N SER A 23 -58.04 1.98 24.58
CA SER A 23 -57.95 3.24 23.85
C SER A 23 -57.87 4.40 24.86
N PRO A 24 -56.88 5.30 24.74
CA PRO A 24 -56.77 6.46 25.62
C PRO A 24 -58.08 7.26 25.64
N GLY A 25 -58.66 7.48 26.83
CA GLY A 25 -59.83 8.34 27.04
C GLY A 25 -61.22 7.72 26.80
N LEU A 26 -61.33 6.44 26.42
CA LEU A 26 -62.63 5.81 26.09
C LEU A 26 -62.92 4.51 26.86
N VAL A 27 -61.95 3.60 27.00
CA VAL A 27 -62.15 2.31 27.66
C VAL A 27 -60.88 1.92 28.42
N THR A 28 -61.00 1.68 29.73
CA THR A 28 -59.92 1.13 30.57
C THR A 28 -59.85 -0.39 30.40
N LYS A 29 -58.68 -1.01 30.62
CA LYS A 29 -58.50 -2.48 30.49
C LYS A 29 -59.46 -3.27 31.38
N THR A 30 -59.67 -2.81 32.61
CA THR A 30 -60.66 -3.37 33.53
C THR A 30 -62.09 -3.04 33.09
N GLY A 31 -62.31 -1.84 32.55
CA GLY A 31 -63.57 -1.42 31.95
C GLY A 31 -64.00 -2.31 30.79
N SER A 32 -63.09 -2.71 29.89
CA SER A 32 -63.44 -3.62 28.79
C SER A 32 -63.88 -5.00 29.27
N VAL A 33 -63.29 -5.52 30.34
CA VAL A 33 -63.71 -6.80 30.93
C VAL A 33 -65.10 -6.66 31.53
N ILE A 34 -65.30 -5.65 32.38
CA ILE A 34 -66.56 -5.44 33.11
C ILE A 34 -67.70 -5.13 32.14
N LEU A 35 -67.45 -4.32 31.11
CA LEU A 35 -68.43 -4.04 30.07
C LEU A 35 -68.73 -5.29 29.23
N GLY A 36 -67.71 -6.05 28.84
CA GLY A 36 -67.90 -7.30 28.08
C GLY A 36 -68.70 -8.33 28.87
N THR A 37 -68.34 -8.59 30.12
CA THR A 37 -69.07 -9.53 30.99
C THR A 37 -70.44 -9.02 31.37
N GLY A 38 -70.59 -7.71 31.59
CA GLY A 38 -71.88 -7.06 31.83
C GLY A 38 -72.84 -7.21 30.66
N LEU A 39 -72.38 -6.92 29.43
CA LEU A 39 -73.17 -7.09 28.21
C LEU A 39 -73.53 -8.56 27.96
N LEU A 40 -72.63 -9.49 28.24
CA LEU A 40 -72.93 -10.93 28.14
C LEU A 40 -73.96 -11.35 29.20
N ALA A 41 -73.82 -10.90 30.44
CA ALA A 41 -74.75 -11.20 31.51
C ALA A 41 -76.15 -10.63 31.23
N THR A 42 -76.25 -9.42 30.68
CA THR A 42 -77.53 -8.84 30.28
C THR A 42 -78.12 -9.54 29.07
N ALA A 43 -77.31 -9.91 28.06
CA ALA A 43 -77.76 -10.67 26.91
C ALA A 43 -78.32 -12.05 27.31
N ILE A 44 -77.69 -12.73 28.27
CA ILE A 44 -78.19 -13.98 28.84
C ILE A 44 -79.47 -13.72 29.64
N SER A 45 -79.47 -12.71 30.52
CA SER A 45 -80.62 -12.39 31.37
C SER A 45 -81.86 -11.94 30.59
N GLN A 46 -81.67 -11.36 29.40
CA GLN A 46 -82.76 -10.93 28.51
C GLN A 46 -83.07 -11.98 27.42
N GLU A 47 -82.41 -13.14 27.44
CA GLU A 47 -82.54 -14.18 26.41
C GLU A 47 -82.40 -13.62 24.98
N LEU A 48 -81.51 -12.64 24.81
CA LEU A 48 -81.36 -11.89 23.55
C LEU A 48 -80.95 -12.81 22.39
N TYR A 49 -80.34 -13.96 22.69
CA TYR A 49 -80.05 -15.03 21.75
C TYR A 49 -80.81 -16.31 22.15
N VAL A 50 -81.74 -16.73 21.30
CA VAL A 50 -82.49 -17.99 21.47
C VAL A 50 -81.76 -19.10 20.72
N VAL A 51 -81.42 -20.17 21.43
CA VAL A 51 -80.77 -21.34 20.84
C VAL A 51 -81.77 -22.04 19.93
N ASN A 52 -81.45 -22.12 18.63
CA ASN A 52 -82.27 -22.78 17.62
C ASN A 52 -81.44 -23.81 16.84
N GLU A 53 -82.05 -24.50 15.87
CA GLU A 53 -81.36 -25.42 14.96
C GLU A 53 -80.16 -24.76 14.25
N GLU A 54 -80.26 -23.47 13.92
CA GLU A 54 -79.17 -22.69 13.34
C GLU A 54 -77.95 -22.54 14.28
N SER A 55 -78.12 -22.66 15.59
CA SER A 55 -77.01 -22.63 16.56
C SER A 55 -76.09 -23.85 16.40
N VAL A 56 -76.64 -25.01 16.01
CA VAL A 56 -75.85 -26.23 15.73
C VAL A 56 -75.05 -26.05 14.43
N ILE A 57 -75.66 -25.43 13.41
CA ILE A 57 -74.98 -25.09 12.15
C ILE A 57 -73.86 -24.08 12.42
N ALA A 58 -74.11 -23.04 13.21
CA ALA A 58 -73.11 -22.05 13.60
C ALA A 58 -71.93 -22.69 14.34
N ALA A 59 -72.19 -23.58 15.29
CA ALA A 59 -71.13 -24.32 15.99
C ALA A 59 -70.28 -25.17 15.03
N GLY A 60 -70.91 -25.91 14.10
CA GLY A 60 -70.23 -26.68 13.07
C GLY A 60 -69.38 -25.79 12.14
N PHE A 61 -69.89 -24.62 11.76
CA PHE A 61 -69.20 -23.64 10.93
C PHE A 61 -67.96 -23.07 11.64
N PHE A 62 -68.05 -22.73 12.93
CA PHE A 62 -66.90 -22.24 13.70
C PHE A 62 -65.80 -23.30 13.86
N ILE A 63 -66.18 -24.57 14.03
CA ILE A 63 -65.23 -25.69 14.07
C ILE A 63 -64.53 -25.80 12.71
N LEU A 64 -65.30 -25.79 11.61
CA LEU A 64 -64.76 -25.86 10.25
C LEU A 64 -63.81 -24.70 9.93
N ILE A 65 -64.19 -23.45 10.24
CA ILE A 65 -63.32 -22.28 10.09
C ILE A 65 -62.05 -22.45 10.93
N SER A 66 -62.16 -22.93 12.16
CA SER A 66 -61.00 -23.11 13.04
C SER A 66 -60.00 -24.11 12.45
N PHE A 67 -60.49 -25.19 11.84
CA PHE A 67 -59.66 -26.16 11.13
C PHE A 67 -59.03 -25.57 9.86
N ILE A 68 -59.81 -24.88 9.04
CA ILE A 68 -59.31 -24.22 7.81
C ILE A 68 -58.24 -23.18 8.17
N TYR A 69 -58.49 -22.35 9.18
CA TYR A 69 -57.54 -21.36 9.65
C TYR A 69 -56.22 -22.01 10.07
N LYS A 70 -56.27 -23.09 10.87
CA LYS A 70 -55.06 -23.82 11.26
C LYS A 70 -54.32 -24.42 10.06
N ALA A 71 -55.05 -24.96 9.08
CA ALA A 71 -54.46 -25.61 7.91
C ALA A 71 -53.84 -24.61 6.92
N VAL A 72 -54.46 -23.44 6.71
CA VAL A 72 -54.05 -22.48 5.68
C VAL A 72 -53.07 -21.43 6.21
N LYS A 73 -53.06 -21.16 7.52
CA LYS A 73 -52.24 -20.09 8.12
C LYS A 73 -50.76 -20.24 7.80
N GLU A 74 -50.18 -21.42 8.03
CA GLU A 74 -48.73 -21.64 7.84
C GLU A 74 -48.34 -21.56 6.34
N PRO A 75 -48.99 -22.31 5.42
CA PRO A 75 -48.70 -22.21 3.99
C PRO A 75 -48.86 -20.80 3.43
N TYR A 76 -49.90 -20.06 3.85
CA TYR A 76 -50.12 -18.70 3.38
C TYR A 76 -49.05 -17.75 3.90
N ARG A 77 -48.65 -17.87 5.17
CA ARG A 77 -47.57 -17.06 5.75
C ARG A 77 -46.25 -17.30 5.02
N ASP A 78 -45.90 -18.55 4.80
CA ASP A 78 -44.63 -18.91 4.16
C ASP A 78 -44.62 -18.47 2.68
N TRP A 79 -45.75 -18.57 1.99
CA TRP A 79 -45.91 -18.04 0.63
C TRP A 79 -45.75 -16.51 0.60
N ALA A 80 -46.41 -15.80 1.52
CA ALA A 80 -46.35 -14.34 1.61
C ALA A 80 -44.92 -13.86 1.94
N GLU A 81 -44.27 -14.50 2.92
CA GLU A 81 -42.90 -14.19 3.30
C GLU A 81 -41.91 -14.50 2.16
N GLY A 82 -42.09 -15.62 1.46
CA GLY A 82 -41.30 -15.96 0.27
C GLY A 82 -41.46 -14.94 -0.86
N HIS A 83 -42.68 -14.44 -1.08
CA HIS A 83 -42.94 -13.39 -2.07
C HIS A 83 -42.27 -12.06 -1.69
N ILE A 84 -42.46 -11.63 -0.45
CA ILE A 84 -41.83 -10.40 0.07
C ILE A 84 -40.31 -10.49 -0.02
N LYS A 85 -39.74 -11.65 0.36
CA LYS A 85 -38.30 -11.89 0.31
C LYS A 85 -37.77 -11.80 -1.12
N ARG A 86 -38.42 -12.46 -2.08
CA ARG A 86 -38.01 -12.40 -3.50
C ARG A 86 -37.97 -10.97 -4.03
N VAL A 87 -39.02 -10.18 -3.76
CA VAL A 87 -39.09 -8.78 -4.20
C VAL A 87 -37.99 -7.95 -3.54
N ARG A 88 -37.77 -8.13 -2.23
CA ARG A 88 -36.69 -7.46 -1.49
C ARG A 88 -35.31 -7.81 -2.05
N ASP A 89 -35.07 -9.09 -2.30
CA ASP A 89 -33.78 -9.60 -2.77
C ASP A 89 -33.47 -9.08 -4.18
N ILE A 90 -34.45 -9.07 -5.09
CA ILE A 90 -34.29 -8.48 -6.44
C ILE A 90 -33.99 -6.98 -6.35
N LEU A 91 -34.73 -6.24 -5.51
CA LEU A 91 -34.53 -4.80 -5.36
C LEU A 91 -33.14 -4.47 -4.79
N ASN A 92 -32.69 -5.22 -3.79
CA ASN A 92 -31.37 -5.04 -3.19
C ASN A 92 -30.26 -5.46 -4.15
N ALA A 93 -30.41 -6.58 -4.87
CA ALA A 93 -29.46 -7.02 -5.87
C ALA A 93 -29.31 -5.98 -6.98
N SER A 94 -30.42 -5.49 -7.54
CA SER A 94 -30.41 -4.44 -8.57
C SER A 94 -29.73 -3.16 -8.09
N ARG A 95 -29.99 -2.71 -6.85
CA ARG A 95 -29.30 -1.54 -6.28
C ARG A 95 -27.79 -1.74 -6.16
N THR A 96 -27.36 -2.90 -5.69
CA THR A 96 -25.95 -3.24 -5.55
C THR A 96 -25.28 -3.33 -6.93
N GLU A 97 -25.90 -4.02 -7.88
CA GLU A 97 -25.41 -4.17 -9.25
C GLU A 97 -25.30 -2.81 -9.96
N HIS A 98 -26.33 -1.96 -9.89
CA HIS A 98 -26.26 -0.61 -10.44
C HIS A 98 -25.15 0.23 -9.80
N THR A 99 -24.99 0.14 -8.48
CA THR A 99 -23.92 0.85 -7.77
C THR A 99 -22.55 0.35 -8.21
N GLN A 100 -22.39 -0.96 -8.41
CA GLN A 100 -21.15 -1.56 -8.88
C GLN A 100 -20.82 -1.13 -10.31
N VAL A 101 -21.78 -1.20 -11.24
CA VAL A 101 -21.59 -0.75 -12.64
C VAL A 101 -21.20 0.73 -12.70
N VAL A 102 -21.81 1.57 -11.86
CA VAL A 102 -21.43 3.00 -11.78
C VAL A 102 -20.01 3.16 -11.26
N LYS A 103 -19.60 2.39 -10.24
CA LYS A 103 -18.21 2.42 -9.73
C LYS A 103 -17.21 1.96 -10.80
N GLU A 104 -17.46 0.85 -11.48
CA GLU A 104 -16.61 0.35 -12.56
C GLU A 104 -16.49 1.38 -13.69
N ARG A 105 -17.59 2.07 -14.02
CA ARG A 105 -17.57 3.14 -15.02
C ARG A 105 -16.76 4.35 -14.56
N ILE A 106 -16.83 4.72 -13.28
CA ILE A 106 -16.03 5.81 -12.71
C ILE A 106 -14.55 5.45 -12.79
N GLU A 107 -14.16 4.23 -12.39
CA GLU A 107 -12.77 3.77 -12.44
C GLU A 107 -12.22 3.76 -13.87
N SER A 108 -13.01 3.31 -14.84
CA SER A 108 -12.63 3.35 -16.26
C SER A 108 -12.44 4.78 -16.78
N VAL A 109 -13.28 5.72 -16.35
CA VAL A 109 -13.15 7.15 -16.74
C VAL A 109 -12.00 7.82 -16.01
N GLU A 110 -11.71 7.43 -14.77
CA GLU A 110 -10.58 7.93 -13.98
C GLU A 110 -9.25 7.62 -14.67
N GLN A 111 -9.08 6.42 -15.22
CA GLN A 111 -7.90 6.07 -16.02
C GLN A 111 -7.73 6.96 -17.26
N MET A 112 -8.82 7.48 -17.83
CA MET A 112 -8.76 8.37 -19.00
C MET A 112 -8.39 9.81 -18.62
N LYS A 113 -8.55 10.21 -17.35
CA LYS A 113 -8.24 11.56 -16.88
C LYS A 113 -6.76 11.90 -17.04
N ASP A 114 -5.89 10.93 -16.80
CA ASP A 114 -4.44 11.16 -16.76
C ASP A 114 -3.76 11.04 -18.13
N VAL A 115 -4.48 10.60 -19.18
CA VAL A 115 -3.91 10.39 -20.52
C VAL A 115 -3.33 11.68 -21.10
N VAL A 116 -3.96 12.82 -20.85
CA VAL A 116 -3.45 14.13 -21.33
C VAL A 116 -2.12 14.46 -20.66
N ALA A 117 -2.04 14.38 -19.32
CA ALA A 117 -0.83 14.66 -18.57
C ALA A 117 0.31 13.69 -18.89
N VAL A 118 0.01 12.39 -19.08
CA VAL A 118 0.99 11.38 -19.50
C VAL A 118 1.52 11.68 -20.89
N THR A 119 0.65 12.10 -21.83
CA THR A 119 1.06 12.43 -23.19
C THR A 119 1.96 13.67 -23.20
N GLU A 120 1.58 14.74 -22.50
CA GLU A 120 2.42 15.94 -22.34
C GLU A 120 3.77 15.59 -21.69
N GLY A 121 3.75 14.75 -20.65
CA GLY A 121 4.95 14.24 -19.99
C GLY A 121 5.86 13.45 -20.93
N LEU A 122 5.29 12.62 -21.81
CA LEU A 122 6.07 11.85 -22.78
C LEU A 122 6.75 12.74 -23.83
N PHE A 123 6.06 13.79 -24.30
CA PHE A 123 6.66 14.78 -25.20
C PHE A 123 7.74 15.62 -24.50
N ALA A 124 7.52 16.03 -23.26
CA ALA A 124 8.51 16.74 -22.46
C ALA A 124 9.75 15.88 -22.23
N LEU A 125 9.58 14.61 -21.85
CA LEU A 125 10.67 13.65 -21.65
C LEU A 125 11.47 13.42 -22.94
N SER A 126 10.79 13.30 -24.09
CA SER A 126 11.46 13.18 -25.39
C SER A 126 12.32 14.40 -25.71
N LYS A 127 11.81 15.61 -25.44
CA LYS A 127 12.53 16.86 -25.67
C LYS A 127 13.73 17.01 -24.73
N GLU A 128 13.56 16.70 -23.45
CA GLU A 128 14.63 16.74 -22.45
C GLU A 128 15.71 15.71 -22.78
N THR A 129 15.33 14.50 -23.19
CA THR A 129 16.26 13.44 -23.59
C THR A 129 17.13 13.90 -24.77
N ALA A 130 16.54 14.48 -25.81
CA ALA A 130 17.29 14.99 -26.96
C ALA A 130 18.27 16.12 -26.57
N GLN A 131 17.88 17.00 -25.64
CA GLN A 131 18.77 18.05 -25.12
C GLN A 131 19.94 17.46 -24.33
N LEU A 132 19.65 16.56 -23.39
CA LEU A 132 20.67 15.89 -22.57
C LEU A 132 21.63 15.04 -23.40
N GLU A 133 21.15 14.35 -24.44
CA GLU A 133 22.00 13.61 -25.36
C GLU A 133 22.95 14.52 -26.14
N SER A 134 22.45 15.66 -26.62
CA SER A 134 23.27 16.67 -27.30
C SER A 134 24.35 17.23 -26.37
N GLU A 135 23.99 17.62 -25.15
CA GLU A 135 24.93 18.14 -24.16
C GLU A 135 25.98 17.09 -23.77
N ALA A 136 25.55 15.85 -23.53
CA ALA A 136 26.45 14.73 -23.24
C ALA A 136 27.40 14.45 -24.40
N PHE A 137 26.94 14.55 -25.66
CA PHE A 137 27.78 14.37 -26.84
C PHE A 137 28.87 15.44 -26.92
N VAL A 138 28.50 16.72 -26.78
CA VAL A 138 29.46 17.84 -26.79
C VAL A 138 30.47 17.70 -25.65
N GLN A 139 30.02 17.35 -24.44
CA GLN A 139 30.91 17.19 -23.31
C GLN A 139 31.87 16.01 -23.50
N ARG A 140 31.40 14.88 -24.06
CA ARG A 140 32.27 13.75 -24.43
C ARG A 140 33.32 14.15 -25.44
N GLN A 141 32.96 14.92 -26.47
CA GLN A 141 33.91 15.39 -27.48
C GLN A 141 34.99 16.30 -26.89
N LYS A 142 34.61 17.20 -25.97
CA LYS A 142 35.58 18.05 -25.24
C LYS A 142 36.53 17.22 -24.38
N VAL A 143 36.03 16.22 -23.66
CA VAL A 143 36.85 15.33 -22.81
C VAL A 143 37.78 14.49 -23.67
N ALA A 144 37.31 13.94 -24.80
CA ALA A 144 38.12 13.18 -25.74
C ALA A 144 39.29 14.05 -26.27
N LEU A 145 39.00 15.26 -26.76
CA LEU A 145 40.03 16.19 -27.23
C LEU A 145 41.02 16.56 -26.13
N ALA A 146 40.54 16.89 -24.92
CA ALA A 146 41.41 17.19 -23.79
C ALA A 146 42.32 16.01 -23.42
N SER A 147 41.80 14.77 -23.52
CA SER A 147 42.57 13.57 -23.24
C SER A 147 43.65 13.31 -24.31
N GLU A 148 43.35 13.55 -25.58
CA GLU A 148 44.33 13.43 -26.68
C GLU A 148 45.44 14.46 -26.55
N VAL A 149 45.08 15.73 -26.31
CA VAL A 149 46.06 16.81 -26.09
C VAL A 149 46.94 16.51 -24.88
N LYS A 150 46.36 16.01 -23.78
CA LYS A 150 47.13 15.58 -22.61
C LYS A 150 48.08 14.43 -22.96
N ALA A 151 47.62 13.42 -23.69
CA ALA A 151 48.47 12.29 -24.09
C ALA A 151 49.66 12.74 -24.93
N VAL A 152 49.44 13.68 -25.85
CA VAL A 152 50.52 14.30 -26.63
C VAL A 152 51.47 15.04 -25.70
N LEU A 153 50.98 15.92 -24.82
CA LEU A 153 51.82 16.66 -23.89
C LEU A 153 52.64 15.73 -22.96
N ASP A 154 52.02 14.69 -22.41
CA ASP A 154 52.69 13.68 -21.58
C ASP A 154 53.79 12.95 -22.39
N SER A 155 53.60 12.73 -23.69
CA SER A 155 54.62 12.16 -24.56
C SER A 155 55.81 13.10 -24.80
N TRP A 156 55.56 14.42 -24.97
CA TRP A 156 56.61 15.44 -25.06
C TRP A 156 57.42 15.54 -23.77
N VAL A 157 56.75 15.55 -22.62
CA VAL A 157 57.42 15.59 -21.30
C VAL A 157 58.29 14.34 -21.10
N ARG A 158 57.79 13.16 -21.49
CA ARG A 158 58.59 11.92 -21.45
C ARG A 158 59.82 11.99 -22.35
N PHE A 159 59.68 12.52 -23.57
CA PHE A 159 60.80 12.70 -24.49
C PHE A 159 61.82 13.70 -23.93
N GLU A 160 61.38 14.83 -23.39
CA GLU A 160 62.26 15.83 -22.77
C GLU A 160 63.02 15.24 -21.56
N GLN A 161 62.32 14.50 -20.70
CA GLN A 161 62.93 13.84 -19.56
C GLN A 161 63.97 12.80 -20.00
N GLN A 162 63.66 12.00 -21.03
CA GLN A 162 64.60 11.02 -21.59
C GLN A 162 65.82 11.69 -22.24
N ALA A 163 65.64 12.81 -22.95
CA ALA A 163 66.73 13.58 -23.54
C ALA A 163 67.64 14.16 -22.45
N LYS A 164 67.06 14.76 -21.39
CA LYS A 164 67.83 15.26 -20.24
C LYS A 164 68.59 14.15 -19.53
N GLU A 165 67.97 12.99 -19.32
CA GLU A 165 68.63 11.83 -18.70
C GLU A 165 69.79 11.31 -19.58
N SER A 166 69.61 11.27 -20.90
CA SER A 166 70.67 10.89 -21.84
C SER A 166 71.82 11.89 -21.85
N GLU A 167 71.54 13.19 -21.90
CA GLU A 167 72.55 14.24 -21.83
C GLU A 167 73.32 14.19 -20.50
N GLN A 168 72.63 13.99 -19.38
CA GLN A 168 73.27 13.80 -18.09
C GLN A 168 74.15 12.54 -18.07
N ALA A 169 73.70 11.43 -18.65
CA ALA A 169 74.50 10.20 -18.74
C ALA A 169 75.76 10.39 -19.61
N ASP A 170 75.65 11.07 -20.75
CA ASP A 170 76.77 11.37 -21.64
C ASP A 170 77.76 12.34 -21.00
N LEU A 171 77.27 13.38 -20.30
CA LEU A 171 78.10 14.29 -19.51
C LEU A 171 78.83 13.54 -18.39
N VAL A 172 78.15 12.68 -17.64
CA VAL A 172 78.75 11.85 -16.59
C VAL A 172 79.83 10.94 -17.18
N LYS A 173 79.56 10.26 -18.31
CA LYS A 173 80.54 9.42 -18.99
C LYS A 173 81.77 10.22 -19.43
N THR A 174 81.56 11.39 -20.04
CA THR A 174 82.64 12.27 -20.51
C THR A 174 83.49 12.78 -19.35
N VAL A 175 82.86 13.19 -18.24
CA VAL A 175 83.56 13.62 -17.02
C VAL A 175 84.35 12.46 -16.43
N VAL A 176 83.77 11.27 -16.29
CA VAL A 176 84.45 10.07 -15.78
C VAL A 176 85.63 9.69 -16.68
N GLU A 177 85.46 9.67 -18.00
CA GLU A 177 86.56 9.39 -18.94
C GLU A 177 87.68 10.43 -18.86
N ASN A 178 87.34 11.72 -18.77
CA ASN A 178 88.33 12.79 -18.63
C ASN A 178 89.09 12.70 -17.29
N VAL A 179 88.40 12.36 -16.19
CA VAL A 179 89.03 12.11 -14.89
C VAL A 179 89.95 10.89 -14.95
N LEU A 180 89.51 9.77 -15.54
CA LEU A 180 90.34 8.58 -15.72
C LEU A 180 91.57 8.84 -16.60
N LYS A 181 91.42 9.58 -17.71
CA LYS A 181 92.55 10.00 -18.57
C LYS A 181 93.50 10.94 -17.81
N GLY A 182 92.97 11.88 -17.02
CA GLY A 182 93.75 12.76 -16.16
C GLY A 182 94.58 11.97 -15.12
N LEU A 183 93.96 10.98 -14.47
CA LEU A 183 94.61 10.05 -13.53
C LEU A 183 95.64 9.13 -14.20
N SER A 184 95.50 8.88 -15.50
CA SER A 184 96.45 8.09 -16.30
C SER A 184 97.66 8.90 -16.78
N SER A 185 97.61 10.24 -16.66
CA SER A 185 98.70 11.10 -17.11
C SER A 185 99.86 11.10 -16.11
N GLU A 186 101.08 10.96 -16.64
CA GLU A 186 102.30 10.80 -15.82
C GLU A 186 102.56 12.02 -14.92
N LYS A 187 102.11 13.22 -15.34
CA LYS A 187 102.21 14.46 -14.56
C LYS A 187 101.29 14.42 -13.33
N THR A 188 100.04 14.04 -13.51
CA THR A 188 99.07 13.99 -12.39
C THR A 188 99.37 12.81 -11.46
N GLN A 189 99.85 11.66 -11.97
CA GLN A 189 100.35 10.58 -11.11
C GLN A 189 101.54 11.03 -10.27
N LYS A 190 102.48 11.79 -10.86
CA LYS A 190 103.62 12.37 -10.11
C LYS A 190 103.18 13.42 -9.11
N ASP A 191 102.20 14.27 -9.42
CA ASP A 191 101.67 15.27 -8.49
C ASP A 191 100.84 14.63 -7.36
N ILE A 192 100.08 13.57 -7.64
CA ILE A 192 99.37 12.76 -6.63
C ILE A 192 100.36 11.98 -5.77
N LEU A 193 101.38 11.35 -6.37
CA LEU A 193 102.46 10.69 -5.62
C LEU A 193 103.24 11.69 -4.78
N ALA A 194 103.54 12.88 -5.30
CA ALA A 194 104.23 13.93 -4.56
C ALA A 194 103.37 14.48 -3.42
N SER A 195 102.06 14.65 -3.63
CA SER A 195 101.13 15.05 -2.56
C SER A 195 100.95 13.95 -1.52
N ALA A 196 100.81 12.69 -1.94
CA ALA A 196 100.73 11.55 -1.03
C ALA A 196 102.06 11.32 -0.27
N VAL A 197 103.22 11.54 -0.90
CA VAL A 197 104.53 11.52 -0.23
C VAL A 197 104.69 12.71 0.69
N ALA A 198 104.19 13.90 0.34
CA ALA A 198 104.19 15.06 1.24
C ALA A 198 103.27 14.85 2.45
N GLU A 199 102.10 14.23 2.26
CA GLU A 199 101.19 13.85 3.34
C GLU A 199 101.79 12.74 4.22
N ILE A 200 102.46 11.74 3.63
CA ILE A 200 103.19 10.71 4.38
C ILE A 200 104.42 11.32 5.09
N GLU A 201 105.17 12.22 4.47
CA GLU A 201 106.29 12.93 5.11
C GLU A 201 105.80 13.84 6.24
N GLN A 202 104.63 14.46 6.12
CA GLN A 202 103.98 15.15 7.24
C GLN A 202 103.57 14.18 8.35
N LEU A 203 102.99 13.02 8.03
CA LEU A 203 102.63 11.98 9.01
C LEU A 203 103.87 11.35 9.69
N VAL A 204 104.98 11.20 8.96
CA VAL A 204 106.26 10.67 9.47
C VAL A 204 107.03 11.73 10.28
N LYS A 205 107.05 13.01 9.84
CA LYS A 205 107.58 14.13 10.65
C LYS A 205 106.76 14.36 11.93
N ASN A 206 105.46 14.10 11.89
CA ASN A 206 104.59 14.12 13.06
C ASN A 206 104.63 12.84 13.91
N LYS A 207 105.48 11.85 13.57
CA LYS A 207 105.70 10.63 14.35
C LYS A 207 104.39 9.88 14.68
N ALA A 208 103.62 9.53 13.65
CA ALA A 208 102.46 8.64 13.74
C ALA A 208 102.72 7.26 13.11
N ILE A 209 103.88 6.68 13.43
CA ILE A 209 104.01 5.29 13.91
C ILE A 209 104.83 5.37 15.19
#